data_AF-C0C355-F1
#
_entry.id   AF-C0C355-F1
#
_cell.length_a   1.000
_cell.length_b   1.000
_cell.length_c   1.000
_cell.angle_alpha   90.00
_cell.angle_beta   90.00
_cell.angle_gamma   90.00
#
_symmetry.space_group_name_H-M   'P 1'
#
loop_
_entity.id
_entity.type
_entity.pdbx_description
1 polymer ?
#
loop_
_entity_poly.entity_id
_entity_poly.type
_entity_poly.pdbx_seq_one_letter_code
_entity_poly.pdbx_strand_id
1 'polypeptide(L)'
;MGSLILCHKKKAKQPYEITRIHIRIYTIEELCYYICNNLYLIDYTIMNTQLCDWIEQELELKALAERLRQEITQSCSAEQFVLTILKESTIYGQADINKIQSILEQLQNQNEVEREKYKADSLLKSGEYASAILVYQAIVSREWDDSLDKAFYGRIYGCLGTAYGRLFLYEEAAKMYQEAYRLCEEPQMLKAYIYSCYRGMQDEKFVKMMSGNPAYLSTASLLKEDVKRIRREIDMDISKEQLDQWKKEYRRIDKNHGIC
;
A
#
# COMPACT_ATOMS: atom_id res chain seq x y z
N MET A 1 -20.41 5.53 -11.22
CA MET A 1 -20.90 6.81 -11.75
C MET A 1 -19.69 7.71 -11.93
N GLY A 2 -19.29 7.97 -13.18
CA GLY A 2 -18.13 8.83 -13.46
C GLY A 2 -18.53 10.29 -13.33
N SER A 3 -18.00 10.98 -12.33
CA SER A 3 -18.08 12.44 -12.25
C SER A 3 -17.12 13.05 -13.28
N LEU A 4 -17.59 14.04 -14.03
CA LEU A 4 -16.73 14.87 -14.87
C LEU A 4 -15.86 15.72 -13.95
N ILE A 5 -14.55 15.50 -13.97
CA ILE A 5 -13.56 16.39 -13.34
C ILE A 5 -13.18 17.43 -14.37
N LEU A 6 -13.45 18.71 -14.06
CA LEU A 6 -13.13 19.82 -14.95
C LEU A 6 -11.69 20.25 -14.69
N CYS A 7 -10.78 19.89 -15.59
CA CYS A 7 -9.36 20.23 -15.46
C CYS A 7 -9.11 21.73 -15.70
N HIS A 8 -8.09 22.26 -15.05
CA HIS A 8 -7.56 23.59 -15.29
C HIS A 8 -6.89 23.62 -16.65
N LYS A 9 -7.05 24.75 -17.35
CA LYS A 9 -6.46 24.93 -18.69
C LYS A 9 -4.95 25.22 -18.64
N LYS A 10 -4.43 25.62 -17.48
CA LYS A 10 -3.06 26.08 -17.33
C LYS A 10 -2.11 24.92 -17.00
N LYS A 11 -1.09 24.77 -17.83
CA LYS A 11 0.05 23.90 -17.61
C LYS A 11 1.31 24.76 -17.43
N ALA A 12 2.11 24.45 -16.42
CA ALA A 12 3.37 25.12 -16.15
C ALA A 12 4.36 24.94 -17.30
N LYS A 13 5.14 25.99 -17.59
CA LYS A 13 6.31 25.92 -18.48
C LYS A 13 7.49 25.33 -17.73
N GLN A 14 7.71 25.76 -16.49
CA GLN A 14 8.70 25.20 -15.59
C GLN A 14 8.02 24.29 -14.56
N PRO A 15 8.39 23.00 -14.49
CA PRO A 15 7.76 22.10 -13.53
C PRO A 15 8.23 22.38 -12.10
N TYR A 16 7.38 22.06 -11.13
CA TYR A 16 7.80 21.87 -9.75
C TYR A 16 8.43 20.49 -9.60
N GLU A 17 9.67 20.42 -9.14
CA GLU A 17 10.37 19.15 -8.93
C GLU A 17 10.29 18.72 -7.46
N ILE A 18 9.71 17.53 -7.22
CA ILE A 18 9.77 16.88 -5.92
C ILE A 18 11.12 16.18 -5.80
N THR A 19 12.07 16.87 -5.17
CA THR A 19 13.49 16.50 -5.13
C THR A 19 13.75 15.09 -4.60
N ARG A 20 13.00 14.62 -3.59
CA ARG A 20 13.21 13.29 -2.99
C ARG A 20 13.00 12.11 -3.97
N ILE A 21 12.16 12.29 -5.00
CA ILE A 21 11.75 11.23 -5.94
C ILE A 21 11.90 11.65 -7.41
N HIS A 22 12.46 12.83 -7.67
CA HIS A 22 12.68 13.40 -9.01
C HIS A 22 11.45 13.44 -9.91
N ILE A 23 10.26 13.59 -9.33
CA ILE A 23 9.02 13.75 -10.08
C ILE A 23 8.80 15.22 -10.43
N ARG A 24 8.43 15.47 -11.69
CA ARG A 24 8.13 16.80 -12.22
C ARG A 24 6.62 16.98 -12.34
N ILE A 25 6.11 18.00 -11.66
CA ILE A 25 4.70 18.38 -11.64
C ILE A 25 4.52 19.63 -12.51
N TYR A 26 3.57 19.58 -13.43
CA TYR A 26 3.23 20.63 -14.38
C TYR A 26 1.85 21.21 -14.18
N THR A 27 0.93 20.51 -13.51
CA THR A 27 -0.44 21.02 -13.27
C THR A 27 -0.88 20.91 -11.82
N ILE A 28 -1.93 21.64 -11.45
CA ILE A 28 -2.54 21.51 -10.13
C ILE A 28 -3.13 20.11 -9.93
N GLU A 29 -3.64 19.48 -10.98
CA GLU A 29 -4.14 18.09 -10.94
C GLU A 29 -3.05 17.10 -10.60
N GLU A 30 -1.87 17.22 -11.22
CA GLU A 30 -0.72 16.37 -10.93
C GLU A 30 -0.25 16.57 -9.48
N LEU A 31 -0.26 17.81 -8.97
CA LEU A 31 0.04 18.09 -7.56
C LEU A 31 -0.97 17.43 -6.62
N CYS A 32 -2.25 17.62 -6.89
CA CYS A 32 -3.34 17.06 -6.11
C CYS A 32 -3.36 15.53 -6.16
N TYR A 33 -3.03 14.92 -7.30
CA TYR A 33 -2.87 13.47 -7.45
C TYR A 33 -1.68 12.97 -6.63
N TYR A 34 -0.53 13.64 -6.74
CA TYR A 34 0.67 13.28 -5.98
C TYR A 34 0.40 13.32 -4.48
N ILE A 35 -0.19 14.40 -3.98
CA ILE A 35 -0.53 14.58 -2.57
C ILE A 35 -1.44 13.44 -2.09
N CYS A 36 -2.54 13.16 -2.80
CA CYS A 36 -3.50 12.14 -2.38
C CYS A 36 -2.93 10.72 -2.37
N ASN A 37 -1.99 10.42 -3.26
CA ASN A 37 -1.33 9.11 -3.29
C ASN A 37 -0.15 8.97 -2.33
N ASN A 38 0.30 10.08 -1.73
CA ASN A 38 1.45 10.13 -0.84
C ASN A 38 1.12 10.79 0.50
N LEU A 39 -0.12 10.65 0.99
CA LEU A 39 -0.55 11.26 2.26
C LEU A 39 0.35 10.86 3.45
N TYR A 40 0.87 9.63 3.43
CA TYR A 40 1.80 9.10 4.44
C TYR A 40 3.19 9.77 4.42
N LEU A 41 3.57 10.44 3.33
CA LEU A 41 4.83 11.21 3.21
C LEU A 41 4.67 12.68 3.59
N ILE A 42 3.45 13.13 3.91
CA ILE A 42 3.23 14.53 4.29
C ILE A 42 3.91 14.79 5.64
N ASP A 43 4.93 15.62 5.58
CA ASP A 43 5.66 16.21 6.70
C ASP A 43 5.73 17.73 6.49
N TYR A 44 6.37 18.45 7.42
CA TYR A 44 6.51 19.91 7.32
C TYR A 44 7.31 20.39 6.08
N THR A 45 8.01 19.51 5.35
CA THR A 45 8.81 19.91 4.19
C THR A 45 7.95 20.26 2.97
N ILE A 46 6.70 19.78 2.93
CA ILE A 46 5.74 20.17 1.88
C ILE A 46 5.35 21.65 2.00
N MET A 47 5.44 22.22 3.21
CA MET A 47 5.13 23.62 3.49
C MET A 47 6.33 24.49 3.17
N ASN A 48 6.47 24.89 1.91
CA ASN A 48 7.57 25.75 1.48
C ASN A 48 7.11 26.87 0.53
N THR A 49 7.81 27.99 0.56
CA THR A 49 7.49 29.16 -0.26
C THR A 49 7.71 28.91 -1.75
N GLN A 50 8.66 28.03 -2.12
CA GLN A 50 8.93 27.69 -3.52
C GLN A 50 7.71 27.06 -4.20
N LEU A 51 6.96 26.20 -3.48
CA LEU A 51 5.70 25.65 -3.97
C LEU A 51 4.65 26.75 -4.18
N CYS A 52 4.51 27.67 -3.22
CA CYS A 52 3.60 28.81 -3.34
C CYS A 52 3.95 29.71 -4.54
N ASP A 53 5.24 30.00 -4.73
CA ASP A 53 5.74 30.81 -5.84
C ASP A 53 5.45 30.14 -7.19
N TRP A 54 5.63 28.82 -7.28
CA TRP A 54 5.29 28.04 -8.46
C TRP A 54 3.78 28.05 -8.77
N ILE A 55 2.94 27.84 -7.75
CA ILE A 55 1.48 27.93 -7.88
C ILE A 55 1.04 29.31 -8.39
N GLU A 56 1.68 30.39 -7.90
CA GLU A 56 1.38 31.74 -8.34
C GLU A 56 1.86 32.02 -9.78
N GLN A 57 3.12 31.73 -10.08
CA GLN A 57 3.78 32.19 -11.30
C GLN A 57 3.50 31.28 -12.50
N GLU A 58 3.51 29.97 -12.31
CA GLU A 58 3.38 28.99 -13.39
C GLU A 58 1.93 28.57 -13.62
N LEU A 59 1.15 28.45 -12.53
CA LEU A 59 -0.27 28.06 -12.60
C LEU A 59 -1.25 29.24 -12.56
N GLU A 60 -0.77 30.46 -12.27
CA GLU A 60 -1.58 31.69 -12.17
C GLU A 60 -2.66 31.65 -11.07
N LEU A 61 -2.49 30.79 -10.05
CA LEU A 61 -3.42 30.60 -8.94
C LEU A 61 -3.05 31.51 -7.74
N LYS A 62 -3.13 32.82 -7.95
CA LYS A 62 -2.68 33.85 -6.97
C LYS A 62 -3.36 33.76 -5.62
N ALA A 63 -4.68 33.61 -5.60
CA ALA A 63 -5.46 33.54 -4.36
C ALA A 63 -5.03 32.34 -3.49
N LEU A 64 -4.81 31.18 -4.11
CA LEU A 64 -4.32 29.98 -3.44
C LEU A 64 -2.92 30.21 -2.88
N ALA A 65 -1.99 30.74 -3.69
CA ALA A 65 -0.63 31.02 -3.26
C ALA A 65 -0.56 32.00 -2.07
N GLU A 66 -1.34 33.07 -2.09
CA GLU A 66 -1.45 34.03 -0.99
C GLU A 66 -1.94 33.36 0.30
N ARG A 67 -2.99 32.54 0.21
CA ARG A 67 -3.53 31.81 1.36
C ARG A 67 -2.52 30.83 1.94
N LEU A 68 -1.83 30.07 1.09
CA LEU A 68 -0.80 29.12 1.52
C LEU A 68 0.38 29.83 2.23
N ARG A 69 0.79 31.01 1.76
CA ARG A 69 1.82 31.83 2.44
C ARG A 69 1.34 32.33 3.81
N GLN A 70 0.06 32.69 3.93
CA GLN A 70 -0.51 33.05 5.23
C GLN A 70 -0.49 31.85 6.19
N GLU A 71 -0.84 30.65 5.73
CA GLU A 71 -0.80 29.42 6.54
C GLU A 71 0.62 29.07 7.01
N ILE A 72 1.63 29.25 6.15
CA ILE A 72 3.04 29.11 6.54
C ILE A 72 3.40 30.12 7.64
N THR A 73 3.01 31.37 7.47
CA THR A 73 3.31 32.45 8.43
C THR A 73 2.61 32.22 9.78
N GLN A 74 1.41 31.65 9.76
CA GLN A 74 0.61 31.32 10.94
C GLN A 74 1.03 30.00 11.61
N SER A 75 2.07 29.32 11.09
CA SER A 75 2.52 28.01 11.61
C SER A 75 1.41 26.97 11.65
N CYS A 76 0.56 26.95 10.61
CA CYS A 76 -0.44 25.89 10.44
C CYS A 76 0.23 24.51 10.26
N SER A 77 -0.54 23.44 10.44
CA SER A 77 -0.03 22.09 10.25
C SER A 77 0.12 21.74 8.76
N ALA A 78 1.00 20.79 8.44
CA ALA A 78 1.21 20.32 7.06
C ALA A 78 -0.07 19.71 6.47
N GLU A 79 -0.89 19.08 7.31
CA GLU A 79 -2.20 18.54 6.95
C GLU A 79 -3.16 19.65 6.52
N GLN A 80 -3.23 20.74 7.30
CA GLN A 80 -4.08 21.89 6.96
C GLN A 80 -3.64 22.53 5.64
N PHE A 81 -2.32 22.71 5.45
CA PHE A 81 -1.73 23.24 4.22
C PHE A 81 -2.12 22.41 3.00
N VAL A 82 -1.99 21.08 3.10
CA VAL A 82 -2.39 20.15 2.04
C VAL A 82 -3.91 20.18 1.81
N LEU A 83 -4.73 20.22 2.85
CA LEU A 83 -6.18 20.29 2.72
C LEU A 83 -6.61 21.58 2.01
N THR A 84 -5.92 22.70 2.24
CA THR A 84 -6.17 23.96 1.52
C THR A 84 -5.90 23.81 0.03
N ILE A 85 -4.76 23.22 -0.38
CA ILE A 85 -4.47 22.92 -1.79
C ILE A 85 -5.58 22.08 -2.42
N LEU A 86 -5.98 20.98 -1.75
CA LEU A 86 -6.98 20.06 -2.28
C LEU A 86 -8.37 20.70 -2.40
N LYS A 87 -8.79 21.48 -1.39
CA LYS A 87 -10.09 22.16 -1.39
C LYS A 87 -10.16 23.25 -2.46
N GLU A 88 -9.13 24.09 -2.56
CA GLU A 88 -9.12 25.22 -3.49
C GLU A 88 -8.83 24.83 -4.93
N SER A 89 -8.20 23.68 -5.15
CA SER A 89 -8.10 23.10 -6.50
C SER A 89 -9.46 22.72 -7.09
N THR A 90 -10.50 22.53 -6.27
CA THR A 90 -11.84 22.08 -6.71
C THR A 90 -11.87 20.75 -7.50
N ILE A 91 -10.80 19.96 -7.44
CA ILE A 91 -10.68 18.65 -8.13
C ILE A 91 -11.47 17.57 -7.40
N TYR A 92 -11.43 17.59 -6.06
CA TYR A 92 -12.07 16.60 -5.21
C TYR A 92 -13.38 17.11 -4.64
N GLY A 93 -14.41 16.25 -4.65
CA GLY A 93 -15.68 16.56 -4.00
C GLY A 93 -15.55 16.57 -2.47
N GLN A 94 -16.50 17.21 -1.79
CA GLN A 94 -16.49 17.32 -0.32
C GLN A 94 -16.39 15.95 0.40
N ALA A 95 -17.02 14.92 -0.15
CA ALA A 95 -16.96 13.57 0.42
C ALA A 95 -15.53 12.99 0.38
N ASP A 96 -14.76 13.27 -0.68
CA ASP A 96 -13.37 12.79 -0.79
C ASP A 96 -12.43 13.62 0.08
N ILE A 97 -12.65 14.93 0.15
CA ILE A 97 -11.94 15.81 1.10
C ILE A 97 -12.12 15.32 2.54
N ASN A 98 -13.35 14.95 2.95
CA ASN A 98 -13.60 14.44 4.29
C ASN A 98 -12.88 13.10 4.56
N LYS A 99 -12.82 12.21 3.56
CA LYS A 99 -12.05 10.95 3.67
C LYS A 99 -10.56 11.24 3.83
N ILE A 100 -10.01 12.15 3.01
CA ILE A 100 -8.59 12.53 3.06
C ILE A 100 -8.25 13.14 4.41
N GLN A 101 -9.10 14.04 4.93
CA GLN A 101 -8.92 14.64 6.25
C GLN A 101 -8.87 13.56 7.35
N SER A 102 -9.80 12.59 7.33
CA SER A 102 -9.80 11.50 8.31
C SER A 102 -8.52 10.64 8.25
N ILE A 103 -7.98 10.42 7.04
CA ILE A 103 -6.70 9.70 6.87
C ILE A 103 -5.54 10.52 7.44
N LEU A 104 -5.49 11.82 7.19
CA LEU A 104 -4.44 12.70 7.73
C LEU A 104 -4.43 12.74 9.26
N GLU A 105 -5.61 12.82 9.89
CA GLU A 105 -5.77 12.78 11.35
C GLU A 105 -5.28 11.45 11.96
N GLN A 106 -5.49 10.33 11.25
CA GLN A 106 -4.96 9.03 11.66
C GLN A 106 -3.44 8.98 11.56
N LEU A 107 -2.86 9.50 10.46
CA LEU A 107 -1.42 9.50 10.23
C LEU A 107 -0.68 10.43 11.21
N GLN A 108 -1.29 11.54 11.65
CA GLN A 108 -0.67 12.49 12.57
C GLN A 108 -0.18 11.84 13.87
N ASN A 109 -0.91 10.84 14.38
CA ASN A 109 -0.61 10.16 15.63
C ASN A 109 0.31 8.93 15.46
N GLN A 110 0.77 8.65 14.24
CA GLN A 110 1.56 7.46 13.92
C GLN A 110 3.05 7.78 13.78
N ASN A 111 3.88 6.87 14.27
CA ASN A 111 5.32 6.92 14.03
C ASN A 111 5.67 6.58 12.56
N GLU A 112 6.93 6.75 12.19
CA GLU A 112 7.40 6.56 10.81
C GLU A 112 7.08 5.15 10.29
N VAL A 113 7.33 4.12 11.10
CA VAL A 113 7.10 2.72 10.72
C VAL A 113 5.62 2.42 10.51
N GLU A 114 4.75 2.99 11.35
CA GLU A 114 3.29 2.88 11.21
C GLU A 114 2.79 3.55 9.93
N ARG A 115 3.32 4.72 9.56
CA ARG A 115 2.98 5.42 8.32
C ARG A 115 3.41 4.63 7.08
N GLU A 116 4.60 4.03 7.10
CA GLU A 116 5.07 3.17 6.01
C GLU A 116 4.27 1.87 5.91
N LYS A 117 3.90 1.27 7.05
CA LYS A 117 2.98 0.13 7.07
C LYS A 117 1.64 0.53 6.46
N TYR A 118 1.12 1.71 6.78
CA TYR A 118 -0.12 2.23 6.19
C TYR A 118 -0.01 2.36 4.66
N LYS A 119 1.11 2.90 4.15
CA LYS A 119 1.41 2.93 2.71
C LYS A 119 1.34 1.52 2.10
N ALA A 120 2.05 0.58 2.70
CA ALA A 120 2.12 -0.79 2.20
C ALA A 120 0.76 -1.52 2.26
N ASP A 121 -0.03 -1.29 3.32
CA ASP A 121 -1.40 -1.80 3.45
C ASP A 121 -2.33 -1.21 2.38
N SER A 122 -2.17 0.08 2.05
CA SER A 122 -2.92 0.75 1.00
C SER A 122 -2.62 0.15 -0.38
N LEU A 123 -1.33 -0.01 -0.71
CA LEU A 123 -0.88 -0.65 -1.96
C LEU A 123 -1.36 -2.10 -2.06
N LEU A 124 -1.33 -2.84 -0.94
CA LEU A 124 -1.84 -4.21 -0.91
C LEU A 124 -3.35 -4.28 -1.18
N LYS A 125 -4.13 -3.31 -0.66
CA LYS A 125 -5.58 -3.21 -0.89
C LYS A 125 -5.92 -2.76 -2.31
N SER A 126 -5.12 -1.89 -2.93
CA SER A 126 -5.32 -1.44 -4.32
C SER A 126 -4.97 -2.51 -5.36
N GLY A 127 -4.24 -3.56 -4.95
CA GLY A 127 -3.79 -4.64 -5.83
C GLY A 127 -2.39 -4.44 -6.39
N GLU A 128 -1.67 -3.40 -5.96
CA GLU A 128 -0.29 -3.09 -6.34
C GLU A 128 0.71 -3.95 -5.53
N TYR A 129 0.64 -5.27 -5.73
CA TYR A 129 1.34 -6.23 -4.89
C TYR A 129 2.87 -6.08 -4.94
N ALA A 130 3.45 -5.84 -6.12
CA ALA A 130 4.90 -5.63 -6.25
C ALA A 130 5.38 -4.41 -5.45
N SER A 131 4.69 -3.28 -5.57
CA SER A 131 5.00 -2.06 -4.81
C SER A 131 4.82 -2.27 -3.31
N ALA A 132 3.76 -2.96 -2.88
CA ALA A 132 3.54 -3.30 -1.48
C ALA A 132 4.67 -4.16 -0.92
N ILE A 133 5.15 -5.16 -1.68
CA ILE A 133 6.27 -6.03 -1.29
C ILE A 133 7.52 -5.20 -1.01
N LEU A 134 7.89 -4.26 -1.89
CA LEU A 134 9.08 -3.43 -1.72
C LEU A 134 9.03 -2.62 -0.42
N VAL A 135 7.88 -2.01 -0.12
CA VAL A 135 7.72 -1.21 1.11
C VAL A 135 7.78 -2.10 2.35
N TYR A 136 7.05 -3.22 2.37
CA TYR A 136 7.11 -4.15 3.50
C TYR A 136 8.51 -4.71 3.73
N GLN A 137 9.23 -5.06 2.66
CA GLN A 137 10.61 -5.54 2.75
C GLN A 137 11.52 -4.49 3.37
N ALA A 138 11.41 -3.22 2.97
CA ALA A 138 12.17 -2.13 3.55
C ALA A 138 11.88 -1.94 5.05
N ILE A 139 10.63 -2.18 5.48
CA ILE A 139 10.26 -2.15 6.91
C ILE A 139 10.90 -3.31 7.68
N VAL A 140 10.85 -4.55 7.16
CA VAL A 140 11.38 -5.70 7.91
C VAL A 140 12.91 -5.86 7.83
N SER A 141 13.57 -5.19 6.87
CA SER A 141 15.02 -5.24 6.70
C SER A 141 15.80 -4.25 7.56
N ARG A 142 15.14 -3.25 8.15
CA ARG A 142 15.76 -2.28 9.05
C ARG A 142 15.66 -2.73 10.51
N GLU A 143 16.39 -2.07 11.40
CA GLU A 143 16.27 -2.28 12.84
C GLU A 143 14.85 -1.93 13.32
N TRP A 144 14.29 -2.77 14.20
CA TRP A 144 12.93 -2.58 14.68
C TRP A 144 12.87 -1.39 15.65
N ASP A 145 11.77 -0.65 15.58
CA ASP A 145 11.46 0.43 16.50
C ASP A 145 11.01 -0.19 17.83
N ASP A 146 11.78 0.06 18.88
CA ASP A 146 11.55 -0.46 20.24
C ASP A 146 10.22 0.02 20.85
N SER A 147 9.61 1.08 20.31
CA SER A 147 8.28 1.53 20.74
C SER A 147 7.14 0.63 20.27
N LEU A 148 7.38 -0.24 19.29
CA LEU A 148 6.40 -1.13 18.69
C LEU A 148 6.56 -2.58 19.18
N ASP A 149 5.44 -3.29 19.30
CA ASP A 149 5.47 -4.67 19.77
C ASP A 149 5.87 -5.67 18.67
N LYS A 150 6.37 -6.85 19.07
CA LYS A 150 6.73 -7.91 18.12
C LYS A 150 5.53 -8.37 17.28
N ALA A 151 4.32 -8.31 17.85
CA ALA A 151 3.10 -8.68 17.14
C ALA A 151 2.80 -7.72 15.96
N PHE A 152 3.13 -6.43 16.08
CA PHE A 152 3.05 -5.47 14.99
C PHE A 152 3.92 -5.88 13.80
N TYR A 153 5.19 -6.25 14.06
CA TYR A 153 6.07 -6.80 13.03
C TYR A 153 5.56 -8.14 12.49
N GLY A 154 4.99 -8.99 13.34
CA GLY A 154 4.31 -10.22 12.92
C GLY A 154 3.20 -9.95 11.90
N ARG A 155 2.38 -8.91 12.11
CA ARG A 155 1.35 -8.48 11.16
C ARG A 155 1.95 -7.95 9.84
N ILE A 156 3.08 -7.24 9.89
CA ILE A 156 3.81 -6.80 8.69
C ILE A 156 4.27 -8.00 7.86
N TYR A 157 4.90 -8.99 8.50
CA TYR A 157 5.28 -10.24 7.83
C TYR A 157 4.05 -10.97 7.24
N GLY A 158 2.92 -10.98 7.95
CA GLY A 158 1.67 -11.55 7.44
C GLY A 158 1.13 -10.83 6.20
N CYS A 159 1.17 -9.49 6.18
CA CYS A 159 0.80 -8.70 5.01
C CYS A 159 1.78 -8.93 3.84
N LEU A 160 3.09 -9.01 4.10
CA LEU A 160 4.10 -9.34 3.09
C LEU A 160 3.87 -10.75 2.51
N GLY A 161 3.57 -11.74 3.36
CA GLY A 161 3.18 -13.08 2.91
C GLY A 161 1.91 -13.07 2.06
N THR A 162 0.95 -12.20 2.39
CA THR A 162 -0.27 -12.01 1.60
C THR A 162 0.02 -11.43 0.23
N ALA A 163 0.91 -10.43 0.14
CA ALA A 163 1.33 -9.86 -1.14
C ALA A 163 2.02 -10.90 -2.03
N TYR A 164 2.94 -11.70 -1.48
CA TYR A 164 3.55 -12.83 -2.21
C TYR A 164 2.52 -13.87 -2.65
N GLY A 165 1.59 -14.23 -1.77
CA GLY A 165 0.52 -15.20 -2.07
C GLY A 165 -0.39 -14.74 -3.22
N ARG A 166 -0.69 -13.44 -3.31
CA ARG A 166 -1.46 -12.84 -4.41
C ARG A 166 -0.73 -12.92 -5.75
N LEU A 167 0.60 -12.92 -5.74
CA LEU A 167 1.45 -13.16 -6.92
C LEU A 167 1.77 -14.65 -7.16
N PHE A 168 1.13 -15.56 -6.42
CA PHE A 168 1.36 -17.00 -6.49
C PHE A 168 2.82 -17.41 -6.18
N LEU A 169 3.51 -16.61 -5.37
CA LEU A 169 4.87 -16.86 -4.88
C LEU A 169 4.78 -17.57 -3.52
N TYR A 170 4.37 -18.85 -3.56
CA TYR A 170 3.95 -19.59 -2.37
C TYR A 170 5.11 -19.97 -1.44
N GLU A 171 6.32 -20.18 -1.97
CA GLU A 171 7.48 -20.49 -1.13
C GLU A 171 7.90 -19.28 -0.30
N GLU A 172 7.89 -18.09 -0.90
CA GLU A 172 8.15 -16.81 -0.28
C GLU A 172 7.05 -16.46 0.72
N ALA A 173 5.78 -16.63 0.33
CA ALA A 173 4.64 -16.43 1.21
C ALA A 173 4.73 -17.33 2.46
N ALA A 174 5.09 -18.60 2.30
CA ALA A 174 5.23 -19.53 3.42
C ALA A 174 6.30 -19.05 4.41
N LYS A 175 7.48 -18.63 3.95
CA LYS A 175 8.53 -18.09 4.84
C LYS A 175 8.03 -16.90 5.65
N MET A 176 7.32 -15.98 4.99
CA MET A 176 6.79 -14.78 5.66
C MET A 176 5.69 -15.11 6.66
N TYR A 177 4.76 -16.01 6.34
CA TYR A 177 3.71 -16.43 7.27
C TYR A 177 4.25 -17.25 8.46
N GLN A 178 5.30 -18.04 8.24
CA GLN A 178 5.97 -18.75 9.32
C GLN A 178 6.55 -17.77 10.34
N GLU A 179 7.25 -16.75 9.84
CA GLU A 179 7.82 -15.69 10.69
C GLU A 179 6.74 -14.83 11.34
N ALA A 180 5.67 -14.50 10.62
CA ALA A 180 4.49 -13.82 11.17
C ALA A 180 3.91 -14.59 12.36
N TYR A 181 3.66 -15.90 12.19
CA TYR A 181 3.09 -16.73 13.25
C TYR A 181 4.04 -16.85 14.45
N ARG A 182 5.35 -16.92 14.23
CA ARG A 182 6.35 -16.92 15.31
C ARG A 182 6.30 -15.65 16.17
N LEU A 183 5.89 -14.52 15.58
CA LEU A 183 5.91 -13.20 16.22
C LEU A 183 4.58 -12.78 16.84
N CYS A 184 3.45 -13.04 16.17
CA CYS A 184 2.13 -12.64 16.66
C CYS A 184 1.26 -13.80 17.16
N GLU A 185 1.66 -15.05 16.90
CA GLU A 185 0.94 -16.27 17.31
C GLU A 185 -0.54 -16.33 16.85
N GLU A 186 -0.91 -15.53 15.85
CA GLU A 186 -2.28 -15.45 15.34
C GLU A 186 -2.63 -16.71 14.50
N PRO A 187 -3.73 -17.42 14.80
CA PRO A 187 -4.11 -18.64 14.09
C PRO A 187 -4.29 -18.47 12.57
N GLN A 188 -4.71 -17.28 12.11
CA GLN A 188 -4.79 -16.97 10.69
C GLN A 188 -3.43 -17.08 9.97
N MET A 189 -2.33 -16.70 10.63
CA MET A 189 -0.99 -16.78 10.05
C MET A 189 -0.56 -18.23 9.88
N LEU A 190 -0.84 -19.08 10.88
CA LEU A 190 -0.59 -20.52 10.78
C LEU A 190 -1.39 -21.16 9.65
N LYS A 191 -2.67 -20.82 9.52
CA LYS A 191 -3.50 -21.32 8.43
C LYS A 191 -2.97 -20.90 7.06
N ALA A 192 -2.55 -19.64 6.91
CA ALA A 192 -1.98 -19.11 5.68
C ALA A 192 -0.61 -19.73 5.35
N TYR A 193 0.22 -19.99 6.38
CA TYR A 193 1.48 -20.73 6.26
C TYR A 193 1.25 -22.14 5.72
N ILE A 194 0.38 -22.92 6.36
CA ILE A 194 0.08 -24.30 5.97
C ILE A 194 -0.46 -24.34 4.53
N TYR A 195 -1.35 -23.41 4.18
CA TYR A 195 -1.87 -23.31 2.82
C TYR A 195 -0.77 -23.00 1.80
N SER A 196 0.13 -22.06 2.11
CA SER A 196 1.24 -21.70 1.24
C SER A 196 2.20 -22.88 1.04
N CYS A 197 2.53 -23.62 2.10
CA CYS A 197 3.30 -24.85 2.01
C CYS A 197 2.61 -25.91 1.15
N TYR A 198 1.31 -26.14 1.33
CA TYR A 198 0.54 -27.08 0.52
C TYR A 198 0.56 -26.74 -0.98
N ARG A 199 0.61 -25.44 -1.33
CA ARG A 199 0.62 -24.98 -2.73
C ARG A 199 2.02 -24.89 -3.33
N GLY A 200 3.05 -24.64 -2.53
CA GLY A 200 4.41 -24.37 -2.99
C GLY A 200 5.41 -25.52 -2.81
N MET A 201 5.13 -26.49 -1.93
CA MET A 201 6.06 -27.57 -1.59
C MET A 201 5.68 -28.90 -2.28
N GLN A 202 6.67 -29.77 -2.47
CA GLN A 202 6.46 -31.17 -2.87
C GLN A 202 5.73 -31.97 -1.77
N ASP A 203 4.83 -32.87 -2.18
CA ASP A 203 3.93 -33.61 -1.28
C ASP A 203 4.65 -34.34 -0.13
N GLU A 204 5.78 -35.01 -0.42
CA GLU A 204 6.55 -35.74 0.59
C GLU A 204 7.11 -34.81 1.70
N LYS A 205 7.62 -33.65 1.31
CA LYS A 205 8.14 -32.65 2.27
C LYS A 205 7.00 -32.05 3.08
N PHE A 206 5.84 -31.83 2.45
CA PHE A 206 4.65 -31.33 3.14
C PHE A 206 4.15 -32.34 4.19
N VAL A 207 4.03 -33.63 3.84
CA VAL A 207 3.63 -34.68 4.79
C VAL A 207 4.60 -34.73 5.99
N LYS A 208 5.91 -34.69 5.74
CA LYS A 208 6.92 -34.66 6.80
C LYS A 208 6.77 -33.45 7.73
N MET A 209 6.52 -32.26 7.16
CA MET A 209 6.25 -31.04 7.93
C MET A 209 5.01 -31.19 8.82
N MET A 210 3.93 -31.76 8.29
CA MET A 210 2.67 -31.97 9.01
C MET A 210 2.79 -32.98 10.15
N SER A 211 3.58 -34.04 9.97
CA SER A 211 3.82 -35.05 11.01
C SER A 211 4.63 -34.53 12.20
N GLY A 212 5.33 -33.40 12.05
CA GLY A 212 6.18 -32.83 13.10
C GLY A 212 5.45 -31.99 14.16
N ASN A 213 4.17 -31.62 13.94
CA ASN A 213 3.45 -30.74 14.86
C ASN A 213 1.93 -31.03 14.90
N PRO A 214 1.38 -31.51 16.04
CA PRO A 214 -0.05 -31.80 16.18
C PRO A 214 -0.98 -30.60 15.91
N ALA A 215 -0.56 -29.37 16.23
CA ALA A 215 -1.35 -28.16 15.98
C ALA A 215 -1.55 -27.89 14.47
N TYR A 216 -0.64 -28.39 13.63
CA TYR A 216 -0.77 -28.23 12.18
C TYR A 216 -1.88 -29.13 11.64
N LEU A 217 -2.01 -30.35 12.15
CA LEU A 217 -2.99 -31.32 11.68
C LEU A 217 -4.44 -30.84 11.85
N SER A 218 -4.76 -30.21 13.00
CA SER A 218 -6.09 -29.65 13.24
C SER A 218 -6.38 -28.49 12.27
N THR A 219 -5.43 -27.59 12.09
CA THR A 219 -5.57 -26.42 11.20
C THR A 219 -5.64 -26.82 9.72
N ALA A 220 -4.87 -27.83 9.30
CA ALA A 220 -4.92 -28.36 7.94
C ALA A 220 -6.24 -29.05 7.62
N SER A 221 -6.88 -29.68 8.61
CA SER A 221 -8.22 -30.28 8.44
C SER A 221 -9.26 -29.20 8.13
N LEU A 222 -9.26 -28.11 8.90
CA LEU A 222 -10.11 -26.93 8.65
C LEU A 222 -9.85 -26.31 7.27
N LEU A 223 -8.58 -26.15 6.91
CA LEU A 223 -8.18 -25.62 5.61
C LEU A 223 -8.70 -26.48 4.44
N LYS A 224 -8.63 -27.81 4.57
CA LYS A 224 -9.12 -28.75 3.55
C LYS A 224 -10.63 -28.63 3.34
N GLU A 225 -11.39 -28.39 4.41
CA GLU A 225 -12.83 -28.14 4.34
C GLU A 225 -13.15 -26.82 3.65
N ASP A 226 -12.44 -25.75 4.00
CA ASP A 226 -12.61 -24.44 3.37
C ASP A 226 -12.32 -24.48 1.86
N VAL A 227 -11.22 -25.13 1.45
CA VAL A 227 -10.87 -25.29 0.03
C VAL A 227 -11.96 -26.07 -0.71
N LYS A 228 -12.51 -27.13 -0.09
CA LYS A 228 -13.63 -27.89 -0.68
C LYS A 228 -14.90 -27.03 -0.82
N ARG A 229 -15.22 -26.21 0.18
CA ARG A 229 -16.38 -25.30 0.13
C ARG A 229 -16.24 -24.30 -1.02
N ILE A 230 -15.11 -23.61 -1.08
CA ILE A 230 -14.82 -22.61 -2.13
C ILE A 230 -14.85 -23.24 -3.53
N ARG A 231 -14.29 -24.44 -3.70
CA ARG A 231 -14.33 -25.14 -4.99
C ARG A 231 -15.75 -25.46 -5.47
N ARG A 232 -16.68 -25.75 -4.56
CA ARG A 232 -18.09 -26.00 -4.92
C ARG A 232 -18.80 -24.72 -5.34
N GLU A 233 -18.42 -23.57 -4.79
CA GLU A 233 -19.01 -22.27 -5.10
C GLU A 233 -18.54 -21.70 -6.45
N ILE A 234 -17.30 -22.01 -6.84
CA ILE A 234 -16.63 -21.37 -7.98
C ILE A 234 -16.97 -22.02 -9.33
N ASP A 235 -17.55 -23.23 -9.38
CA ASP A 235 -17.89 -24.00 -10.61
C ASP A 235 -16.93 -23.74 -11.79
N MET A 236 -15.67 -24.11 -11.60
CA MET A 236 -14.62 -23.90 -12.60
C MET A 236 -13.99 -25.25 -12.99
N ASP A 237 -14.26 -25.70 -14.21
CA ASP A 237 -13.53 -26.79 -14.86
C ASP A 237 -12.20 -26.25 -15.42
N ILE A 238 -11.24 -26.01 -14.51
CA ILE A 238 -9.89 -25.55 -14.85
C ILE A 238 -8.89 -26.65 -14.53
N SER A 239 -8.14 -27.08 -15.55
CA SER A 239 -7.04 -28.03 -15.38
C SER A 239 -5.87 -27.42 -14.59
N LYS A 240 -5.09 -28.27 -13.93
CA LYS A 240 -3.92 -27.82 -13.14
C LYS A 240 -2.88 -27.13 -14.02
N GLU A 241 -2.69 -27.66 -15.23
CA GLU A 241 -1.74 -27.17 -16.23
C GLU A 241 -2.10 -25.76 -16.71
N GLN A 242 -3.39 -25.52 -17.02
CA GLN A 242 -3.89 -24.22 -17.46
C GLN A 242 -3.73 -23.16 -16.37
N LEU A 243 -4.06 -23.52 -15.12
CA LEU A 243 -3.88 -22.64 -13.98
C LEU A 243 -2.40 -22.27 -13.79
N ASP A 244 -1.48 -23.23 -13.93
CA ASP A 244 -0.05 -22.99 -13.76
C ASP A 244 0.54 -22.12 -14.88
N GLN A 245 0.01 -22.21 -16.10
CA GLN A 245 0.33 -21.28 -17.18
C GLN A 245 -0.13 -19.86 -16.86
N TRP A 246 -1.39 -19.67 -16.45
CA TRP A 246 -1.94 -18.35 -16.11
C TRP A 246 -1.18 -17.67 -14.97
N LYS A 247 -0.76 -18.42 -13.94
CA LYS A 247 0.10 -17.86 -12.89
C LYS A 247 1.42 -17.31 -13.43
N LYS A 248 2.04 -18.01 -14.39
CA LYS A 248 3.30 -17.56 -15.02
C LYS A 248 3.07 -16.30 -15.85
N GLU A 249 1.98 -16.23 -16.60
CA GLU A 249 1.61 -15.05 -17.39
C GLU A 249 1.29 -13.86 -16.50
N TYR A 250 0.49 -14.05 -15.46
CA TYR A 250 0.16 -13.02 -14.48
C TYR A 250 1.41 -12.40 -13.84
N ARG A 251 2.37 -13.22 -13.40
CA ARG A 251 3.66 -12.74 -12.85
C ARG A 251 4.51 -11.99 -13.87
N ARG A 252 4.36 -12.25 -15.17
CA ARG A 252 5.05 -11.49 -16.23
C ARG A 252 4.37 -10.14 -16.48
N ILE A 253 3.03 -10.11 -16.40
CA ILE A 253 2.25 -8.88 -16.56
C ILE A 253 2.58 -7.90 -15.43
N ASP A 254 2.73 -8.37 -14.20
CA ASP A 254 3.11 -7.54 -13.04
C ASP A 254 4.50 -6.90 -13.22
N LYS A 255 5.45 -7.59 -13.87
CA LYS A 255 6.76 -7.03 -14.24
C LYS A 255 6.69 -5.91 -15.29
N ASN A 256 5.66 -5.93 -16.14
CA ASN A 256 5.46 -4.92 -17.19
C ASN A 256 4.70 -3.68 -16.70
N HIS A 257 4.10 -3.72 -15.51
CA HIS A 257 3.48 -2.55 -14.86
C HIS A 257 4.49 -1.81 -13.95
N GLY A 258 5.79 -1.97 -14.20
CA GLY A 258 6.82 -1.15 -13.59
C GLY A 258 6.56 0.32 -13.91
N ILE A 259 6.12 1.04 -12.87
CA ILE A 259 6.32 2.47 -12.58
C ILE A 259 6.96 3.24 -13.74
N CYS A 260 6.11 3.91 -14.53
CA CYS A 260 6.49 5.14 -15.23
C CYS A 260 6.27 6.32 -14.29
#